data_AF-A0A8C6LBU9-F1
#
_entry.id   AF-A0A8C6LBU9-F1
#
_cell.length_a   1.000
_cell.length_b   1.000
_cell.length_c   1.000
_cell.angle_alpha   90.00
_cell.angle_beta   90.00
_cell.angle_gamma   90.00
#
_symmetry.space_group_name_H-M   'P 1'
#
loop_
_entity.id
_entity.type
_entity.pdbx_description
1 polymer ?
#
loop_
_entity_poly.entity_id
_entity_poly.type
_entity_poly.pdbx_seq_one_letter_code
_entity_poly.pdbx_strand_id
1 'polypeptide(L)'
;KRMWVVQRSSIKHVLCLVVKCVLTKLWFIFVFVFFNSNRSEIKLTVLINVDALLYLQMGYANPQQKAAGIHTRLYSRAFIIDDGNRTVVFVTADIGMVSQRLRLEVLRALKEKYGNLYRQDNVVLSGTHTHCGLAGYFQYTLFMITSNGYIKSSIQPLVNGIVKSIDIAHSNKRPGRIYRNKGELDDSSINRSPHSYLNNPEDERNRYKWNTDKQVLVLKFTDLDGDGIGMISWFAVHAVSMNYTNRMVSSDNMGYASYLLEKDKNHGALPGQGSFVAGFSSSNLGDVTPNTRGPHCVNSGLPCDYLNSSCPVGGTKECKAFGPGEDMFDSTKIIGHSIYMKAKELYANAVEEVTGPIHAAHQWVNMTDVTVQINETHTVSTCKPALGHSFAAGTTDGGGDLNFTQGDSTAPDFRVSAGNTPSSYL
;
A
#
# COMPACT_ATOMS: atom_id res chain seq x y z
N LYS A 1 -28.26 25.95 -85.97
CA LYS A 1 -26.94 26.59 -86.11
C LYS A 1 -26.49 26.96 -84.69
N ARG A 2 -25.76 26.07 -84.00
CA ARG A 2 -24.29 26.11 -83.75
C ARG A 2 -23.87 27.50 -83.23
N MET A 3 -23.12 27.68 -82.15
CA MET A 3 -22.39 26.85 -81.17
C MET A 3 -21.79 27.92 -80.23
N TRP A 4 -21.67 27.75 -78.90
CA TRP A 4 -20.52 27.25 -78.13
C TRP A 4 -20.91 27.54 -76.65
N VAL A 5 -21.14 26.65 -75.66
CA VAL A 5 -20.39 25.50 -75.08
C VAL A 5 -19.10 26.03 -74.42
N VAL A 6 -18.80 26.04 -73.10
CA VAL A 6 -19.11 25.22 -71.89
C VAL A 6 -18.99 26.14 -70.64
N GLN A 7 -20.00 26.34 -69.77
CA GLN A 7 -20.48 25.55 -68.61
C GLN A 7 -19.64 25.67 -67.30
N ARG A 8 -20.14 26.49 -66.35
CA ARG A 8 -19.96 26.35 -64.88
C ARG A 8 -21.37 26.14 -64.29
N SER A 9 -21.63 24.96 -63.73
CA SER A 9 -22.83 24.61 -62.94
C SER A 9 -22.36 23.59 -61.90
N SER A 10 -22.65 23.72 -60.62
CA SER A 10 -23.92 23.32 -59.97
C SER A 10 -23.62 23.36 -58.46
N ILE A 11 -24.50 23.64 -57.50
CA ILE A 11 -25.94 23.45 -57.34
C ILE A 11 -26.37 24.40 -56.21
N LYS A 12 -27.36 25.25 -56.48
CA LYS A 12 -28.33 25.71 -55.47
C LYS A 12 -29.46 24.67 -55.44
N HIS A 13 -30.05 24.47 -54.25
CA HIS A 13 -31.34 23.83 -53.92
C HIS A 13 -31.21 22.76 -52.84
N VAL A 14 -30.95 23.16 -51.59
CA VAL A 14 -31.68 22.68 -50.38
C VAL A 14 -31.47 23.75 -49.30
N LEU A 15 -32.12 24.91 -49.44
CA LEU A 15 -32.10 25.98 -48.43
C LEU A 15 -33.51 26.23 -47.92
N CYS A 16 -34.10 25.24 -47.26
CA CYS A 16 -35.33 25.44 -46.48
C CYS A 16 -35.59 24.31 -45.46
N LEU A 17 -34.57 23.85 -44.71
CA LEU A 17 -34.81 22.90 -43.61
C LEU A 17 -33.71 22.77 -42.53
N VAL A 18 -32.86 23.79 -42.33
CA VAL A 18 -31.74 23.71 -41.35
C VAL A 18 -31.76 24.78 -40.25
N VAL A 19 -32.70 25.75 -40.29
CA VAL A 19 -32.71 26.87 -39.32
C VAL A 19 -33.46 26.56 -38.00
N LYS A 20 -33.87 25.31 -37.75
CA LYS A 20 -34.56 24.91 -36.50
C LYS A 20 -33.90 23.77 -35.69
N CYS A 21 -32.66 23.39 -36.00
CA CYS A 21 -31.97 22.29 -35.29
C CYS A 21 -30.62 22.66 -34.64
N VAL A 22 -30.24 23.94 -34.61
CA VAL A 22 -28.92 24.39 -34.09
C VAL A 22 -29.01 25.12 -32.74
N LEU A 23 -30.21 25.32 -32.20
CA LEU A 23 -30.42 26.08 -30.94
C LEU A 23 -30.71 25.22 -29.70
N THR A 24 -30.55 23.89 -29.75
CA THR A 24 -30.79 22.99 -28.61
C THR A 24 -29.63 22.05 -28.27
N LYS A 25 -28.41 22.34 -28.74
CA LYS A 25 -27.18 21.58 -28.39
C LYS A 25 -26.03 22.48 -27.90
N LEU A 26 -26.34 23.54 -27.16
CA LEU A 26 -25.37 24.50 -26.62
C LEU A 26 -25.46 24.69 -25.09
N TRP A 27 -26.03 23.71 -24.39
CA TRP A 27 -26.03 23.65 -22.93
C TRP A 27 -25.62 22.24 -22.53
N PHE A 28 -24.31 22.04 -22.34
CA PHE A 28 -23.60 20.94 -21.63
C PHE A 28 -22.19 20.80 -22.22
N ILE A 29 -21.41 21.88 -22.15
CA ILE A 29 -19.95 21.79 -22.15
C ILE A 29 -19.52 22.41 -20.84
N PHE A 30 -19.46 21.58 -19.79
CA PHE A 30 -18.69 21.91 -18.61
C PHE A 30 -17.23 21.98 -19.04
N VAL A 31 -16.73 23.20 -19.17
CA VAL A 31 -15.32 23.48 -19.41
C VAL A 31 -14.56 23.08 -18.15
N PHE A 32 -13.99 21.87 -18.13
CA PHE A 32 -12.86 21.55 -17.28
C PHE A 32 -11.66 22.32 -17.82
N VAL A 33 -11.47 23.55 -17.35
CA VAL A 33 -10.22 24.29 -17.58
C VAL A 33 -9.13 23.60 -16.77
N PHE A 34 -8.36 22.72 -17.43
CA PHE A 34 -7.03 22.37 -16.96
C PHE A 34 -6.15 23.62 -17.09
N PHE A 35 -5.89 24.30 -15.98
CA PHE A 35 -4.77 25.25 -15.90
C PHE A 35 -3.47 24.45 -16.00
N ASN A 36 -2.90 24.43 -17.20
CA ASN A 36 -1.55 23.97 -17.46
C ASN A 36 -0.59 25.11 -17.08
N SER A 37 -0.28 25.22 -15.79
CA SER A 37 0.76 26.14 -15.32
C SER A 37 2.13 25.52 -15.60
N ASN A 38 2.83 26.07 -16.59
CA ASN A 38 4.25 25.84 -16.87
C ASN A 38 5.14 26.49 -15.79
N ARG A 39 5.02 26.03 -14.54
CA ARG A 39 6.15 26.04 -13.61
C ARG A 39 6.63 24.60 -13.52
N SER A 40 7.88 24.37 -13.89
CA SER A 40 8.60 23.11 -13.71
C SER A 40 8.86 22.87 -12.22
N GLU A 41 7.80 22.57 -11.47
CA GLU A 41 7.92 21.99 -10.14
C GLU A 41 8.29 20.52 -10.30
N ILE A 42 9.51 20.17 -9.91
CA ILE A 42 9.98 18.78 -9.88
C ILE A 42 9.19 18.07 -8.77
N LYS A 43 8.20 17.24 -9.17
CA LYS A 43 7.41 16.42 -8.23
C LYS A 43 8.06 15.08 -8.05
N LEU A 44 8.90 14.91 -7.02
CA LEU A 44 9.60 13.62 -6.79
C LEU A 44 8.69 12.53 -6.20
N THR A 45 7.50 12.89 -5.72
CA THR A 45 6.45 11.97 -5.26
C THR A 45 5.32 11.91 -6.29
N VAL A 46 4.91 10.71 -6.73
CA VAL A 46 3.92 10.55 -7.82
C VAL A 46 2.57 10.06 -7.29
N LEU A 47 1.54 10.85 -7.58
CA LEU A 47 0.15 10.48 -7.34
C LEU A 47 -0.26 9.26 -8.17
N ILE A 48 -0.75 8.23 -7.50
CA ILE A 48 -1.50 7.14 -8.12
C ILE A 48 -2.93 7.63 -8.34
N ASN A 49 -3.29 7.94 -9.60
CA ASN A 49 -4.61 8.47 -9.91
C ASN A 49 -5.59 7.35 -10.25
N VAL A 50 -6.47 6.99 -9.30
CA VAL A 50 -7.52 6.01 -9.54
C VAL A 50 -8.87 6.71 -9.47
N ASP A 51 -9.73 6.48 -10.46
CA ASP A 51 -11.14 6.83 -10.37
C ASP A 51 -11.78 5.92 -9.31
N ALA A 52 -11.91 6.46 -8.09
CA ALA A 52 -11.99 5.67 -6.87
C ALA A 52 -13.41 5.24 -6.46
N LEU A 53 -14.46 5.69 -7.15
CA LEU A 53 -15.83 5.49 -6.70
C LEU A 53 -16.28 4.05 -6.95
N LEU A 54 -16.83 3.42 -5.89
CA LEU A 54 -17.47 2.09 -5.88
C LEU A 54 -16.54 0.88 -5.92
N TYR A 55 -15.22 1.06 -5.99
CA TYR A 55 -14.26 -0.05 -5.89
C TYR A 55 -14.09 -0.49 -4.43
N LEU A 56 -13.88 -1.79 -4.22
CA LEU A 56 -13.55 -2.33 -2.90
C LEU A 56 -12.18 -1.82 -2.45
N GLN A 57 -12.02 -1.63 -1.15
CA GLN A 57 -10.71 -1.41 -0.55
C GLN A 57 -9.98 -2.74 -0.31
N MET A 58 -8.65 -2.71 -0.38
CA MET A 58 -7.79 -3.88 -0.19
C MET A 58 -7.23 -3.88 1.24
N GLY A 59 -7.37 -5.00 1.95
CA GLY A 59 -6.90 -5.15 3.32
C GLY A 59 -7.83 -6.02 4.15
N TYR A 60 -8.94 -5.44 4.61
CA TYR A 60 -9.89 -6.09 5.52
C TYR A 60 -10.78 -7.18 4.90
N ALA A 61 -10.74 -7.36 3.57
CA ALA A 61 -11.57 -8.32 2.84
C ALA A 61 -13.09 -8.18 3.12
N ASN A 62 -13.54 -6.96 3.45
CA ASN A 62 -14.94 -6.68 3.77
C ASN A 62 -15.72 -6.31 2.49
N PRO A 63 -16.77 -7.06 2.10
CA PRO A 63 -17.53 -6.81 0.88
C PRO A 63 -18.34 -5.50 0.88
N GLN A 64 -18.53 -4.88 2.04
CA GLN A 64 -19.23 -3.61 2.20
C GLN A 64 -18.27 -2.40 2.14
N GLN A 65 -16.96 -2.62 2.26
CA GLN A 65 -15.96 -1.56 2.27
C GLN A 65 -15.64 -1.05 0.86
N LYS A 66 -16.60 -0.34 0.27
CA LYS A 66 -16.46 0.33 -1.03
C LYS A 66 -16.03 1.77 -0.85
N ALA A 67 -14.98 2.17 -1.55
CA ALA A 67 -14.52 3.55 -1.58
C ALA A 67 -15.63 4.50 -2.07
N ALA A 68 -15.82 5.58 -1.31
CA ALA A 68 -16.85 6.61 -1.49
C ALA A 68 -16.27 8.03 -1.47
N GLY A 69 -14.95 8.15 -1.35
CA GLY A 69 -14.26 9.44 -1.33
C GLY A 69 -12.75 9.27 -1.16
N ILE A 70 -12.05 10.38 -1.02
CA ILE A 70 -10.60 10.43 -0.86
C ILE A 70 -10.30 11.29 0.36
N HIS A 71 -9.61 10.73 1.35
CA HIS A 71 -9.07 11.46 2.50
C HIS A 71 -7.69 11.98 2.17
N THR A 72 -6.78 11.08 1.76
CA THR A 72 -5.46 11.43 1.25
C THR A 72 -5.23 10.73 -0.08
N ARG A 73 -4.39 11.33 -0.92
CA ARG A 73 -3.90 10.67 -2.12
C ARG A 73 -2.90 9.57 -1.75
N LEU A 74 -2.78 8.59 -2.64
CA LEU A 74 -1.80 7.50 -2.55
C LEU A 74 -0.62 7.81 -3.46
N TYR A 75 0.59 7.62 -2.97
CA TYR A 75 1.79 7.95 -3.71
C TYR A 75 2.74 6.77 -3.89
N SER A 76 3.53 6.80 -4.96
CA SER A 76 4.74 6.01 -5.08
C SER A 76 5.97 6.89 -4.89
N ARG A 77 6.89 6.43 -4.03
CA ARG A 77 8.14 7.13 -3.67
C ARG A 77 9.31 6.22 -4.01
N ALA A 78 10.14 6.65 -4.94
CA ALA A 78 11.26 5.88 -5.46
C ALA A 78 12.60 6.49 -5.06
N PHE A 79 13.52 5.64 -4.65
CA PHE A 79 14.88 5.99 -4.26
C PHE A 79 15.84 5.17 -5.12
N ILE A 80 16.72 5.85 -5.84
CA ILE A 80 17.73 5.22 -6.69
C ILE A 80 19.10 5.51 -6.10
N ILE A 81 19.84 4.44 -5.83
CA ILE A 81 21.21 4.51 -5.31
C ILE A 81 22.12 3.91 -6.38
N ASP A 82 23.18 4.64 -6.71
CA ASP A 82 24.08 4.33 -7.82
C ASP A 82 25.52 4.59 -7.35
N ASP A 83 26.38 3.56 -7.41
CA ASP A 83 27.80 3.67 -7.04
C ASP A 83 28.71 3.91 -8.26
N GLY A 84 28.12 4.19 -9.43
CA GLY A 84 28.80 4.37 -10.72
C GLY A 84 29.04 3.06 -11.48
N ASN A 85 28.89 1.90 -10.82
CA ASN A 85 29.02 0.57 -11.41
C ASN A 85 27.69 -0.20 -11.37
N ARG A 86 26.97 -0.08 -10.26
CA ARG A 86 25.70 -0.76 -9.99
C ARG A 86 24.68 0.24 -9.49
N THR A 87 23.44 -0.03 -9.84
CA THR A 87 22.28 0.76 -9.43
C THR A 87 21.28 -0.15 -8.74
N VAL A 88 20.70 0.32 -7.64
CA VAL A 88 19.53 -0.30 -7.00
C VAL A 88 18.39 0.71 -6.88
N VAL A 89 17.16 0.20 -6.94
CA VAL A 89 15.93 0.98 -6.81
C VAL A 89 15.12 0.41 -5.66
N PHE A 90 14.75 1.26 -4.71
CA PHE A 90 13.79 0.94 -3.67
C PHE A 90 12.56 1.82 -3.85
N VAL A 91 11.38 1.22 -3.94
CA VAL A 91 10.10 1.92 -4.01
C VAL A 91 9.28 1.55 -2.80
N THR A 92 8.76 2.56 -2.09
CA THR A 92 7.64 2.38 -1.15
C THR A 92 6.40 3.05 -1.74
N ALA A 93 5.29 2.33 -1.79
CA ALA A 93 4.04 2.78 -2.37
C ALA A 93 2.90 2.68 -1.35
N ASP A 94 2.03 3.69 -1.32
CA ASP A 94 0.84 3.74 -0.46
C ASP A 94 -0.24 2.77 -0.97
N ILE A 95 0.00 1.47 -0.79
CA ILE A 95 -0.87 0.36 -1.17
C ILE A 95 -0.86 -0.73 -0.09
N GLY A 96 -1.89 -1.58 -0.08
CA GLY A 96 -1.97 -2.72 0.85
C GLY A 96 -0.83 -3.72 0.64
N MET A 97 -0.62 -4.19 -0.57
CA MET A 97 0.48 -5.10 -0.89
C MET A 97 0.95 -4.88 -2.33
N VAL A 98 2.21 -5.20 -2.64
CA VAL A 98 2.66 -5.34 -4.03
C VAL A 98 2.31 -6.75 -4.50
N SER A 99 1.40 -6.87 -5.47
CA SER A 99 1.07 -8.17 -6.05
C SER A 99 2.17 -8.62 -7.03
N GLN A 100 2.33 -9.94 -7.22
CA GLN A 100 3.23 -10.48 -8.25
C GLN A 100 2.90 -9.92 -9.65
N ARG A 101 1.60 -9.76 -9.94
CA ARG A 101 1.14 -9.19 -11.22
C ARG A 101 1.64 -7.77 -11.41
N LEU A 102 1.46 -6.92 -10.39
CA LEU A 102 1.92 -5.53 -10.39
C LEU A 102 3.43 -5.45 -10.57
N ARG A 103 4.20 -6.26 -9.83
CA ARG A 103 5.66 -6.34 -9.98
C ARG A 103 6.09 -6.68 -11.41
N LEU A 104 5.48 -7.70 -12.01
CA LEU A 104 5.80 -8.12 -13.38
C LEU A 104 5.44 -7.05 -14.42
N GLU A 105 4.32 -6.34 -14.25
CA GLU A 105 3.94 -5.25 -15.15
C GLU A 105 4.86 -4.04 -15.04
N VAL A 106 5.25 -3.65 -13.82
CA VAL A 106 6.25 -2.59 -13.60
C VAL A 106 7.59 -2.97 -14.21
N LEU A 107 8.10 -4.18 -13.95
CA LEU A 107 9.38 -4.63 -14.51
C LEU A 107 9.34 -4.71 -16.05
N ARG A 108 8.21 -5.09 -16.64
CA ARG A 108 8.03 -5.06 -18.10
C ARG A 108 8.13 -3.63 -18.64
N ALA A 109 7.39 -2.69 -18.04
CA ALA A 109 7.41 -1.29 -18.46
C ALA A 109 8.79 -0.64 -18.27
N LEU A 110 9.48 -0.95 -17.17
CA LEU A 110 10.86 -0.52 -16.96
C LEU A 110 11.82 -1.10 -18.00
N LYS A 111 11.68 -2.39 -18.34
CA LYS A 111 12.50 -3.03 -19.37
C LYS A 111 12.28 -2.40 -20.75
N GLU A 112 11.03 -2.08 -21.08
CA GLU A 112 10.69 -1.40 -22.34
C GLU A 112 11.33 0.00 -22.43
N LYS A 113 11.33 0.75 -21.32
CA LYS A 113 11.87 2.12 -21.28
C LYS A 113 13.39 2.20 -21.09
N TYR A 114 13.96 1.31 -20.29
CA TYR A 114 15.34 1.40 -19.77
C TYR A 114 16.20 0.18 -20.09
N GLY A 115 15.71 -0.76 -20.91
CA GLY A 115 16.43 -1.98 -21.26
C GLY A 115 16.77 -2.82 -20.04
N ASN A 116 18.06 -3.09 -19.83
CA ASN A 116 18.54 -3.96 -18.74
C ASN A 116 19.02 -3.19 -17.50
N LEU A 117 18.79 -1.87 -17.42
CA LEU A 117 19.22 -1.06 -16.28
C LEU A 117 18.46 -1.44 -14.99
N TYR A 118 17.14 -1.55 -15.09
CA TYR A 118 16.25 -1.90 -13.98
C TYR A 118 15.67 -3.30 -14.19
N ARG A 119 16.06 -4.22 -13.31
CA ARG A 119 15.83 -5.65 -13.42
C ARG A 119 15.18 -6.18 -12.16
N GLN A 120 14.82 -7.45 -12.20
CA GLN A 120 14.27 -8.18 -11.07
C GLN A 120 15.19 -8.20 -9.83
N ASP A 121 16.51 -8.21 -10.03
CA ASP A 121 17.50 -8.27 -8.94
C ASP A 121 17.69 -6.95 -8.21
N ASN A 122 17.61 -5.83 -8.92
CA ASN A 122 17.96 -4.52 -8.38
C ASN A 122 16.77 -3.56 -8.24
N VAL A 123 15.52 -4.04 -8.39
CA VAL A 123 14.31 -3.25 -8.14
C VAL A 123 13.46 -3.91 -7.05
N VAL A 124 13.35 -3.22 -5.91
CA VAL A 124 12.47 -3.57 -4.80
C VAL A 124 11.23 -2.71 -4.85
N LEU A 125 10.06 -3.34 -4.78
CA LEU A 125 8.76 -2.68 -4.66
C LEU A 125 8.14 -3.11 -3.32
N SER A 126 7.90 -2.15 -2.45
CA SER A 126 7.31 -2.32 -1.12
C SER A 126 5.98 -1.57 -1.02
N GLY A 127 5.01 -2.16 -0.32
CA GLY A 127 3.76 -1.50 0.04
C GLY A 127 3.83 -1.03 1.49
N THR A 128 3.30 0.15 1.79
CA THR A 128 3.17 0.64 3.18
C THR A 128 2.21 -0.20 4.01
N HIS A 129 1.42 -1.04 3.36
CA HIS A 129 0.39 -1.88 3.96
C HIS A 129 -0.82 -1.11 4.47
N THR A 130 -1.18 0.00 3.81
CA THR A 130 -2.47 0.69 4.07
C THR A 130 -3.65 -0.20 3.67
N HIS A 131 -4.62 -0.35 4.58
CA HIS A 131 -5.88 -1.05 4.32
C HIS A 131 -6.95 -0.16 3.68
N CYS A 132 -6.58 1.07 3.29
CA CYS A 132 -7.47 2.05 2.67
C CYS A 132 -7.13 2.32 1.20
N GLY A 133 -6.32 1.45 0.58
CA GLY A 133 -6.04 1.46 -0.85
C GLY A 133 -7.12 0.70 -1.65
N LEU A 134 -7.17 0.90 -2.98
CA LEU A 134 -8.14 0.24 -3.84
C LEU A 134 -7.71 -1.17 -4.24
N ALA A 135 -8.67 -2.09 -4.33
CA ALA A 135 -8.49 -3.48 -4.69
C ALA A 135 -8.41 -3.71 -6.22
N GLY A 136 -8.31 -4.98 -6.64
CA GLY A 136 -8.46 -5.38 -8.04
C GLY A 136 -7.19 -5.45 -8.88
N TYR A 137 -6.01 -5.54 -8.24
CA TYR A 137 -4.71 -5.57 -8.94
C TYR A 137 -3.92 -6.87 -8.72
N PHE A 138 -4.58 -7.95 -8.29
CA PHE A 138 -3.99 -9.28 -8.07
C PHE A 138 -4.38 -10.27 -9.18
N GLN A 139 -3.50 -11.25 -9.43
CA GLN A 139 -3.77 -12.34 -10.40
C GLN A 139 -4.20 -13.67 -9.76
N TYR A 140 -3.99 -13.84 -8.45
CA TYR A 140 -4.32 -15.10 -7.76
C TYR A 140 -5.76 -15.06 -7.24
N THR A 141 -6.49 -16.16 -7.42
CA THR A 141 -7.94 -16.27 -7.23
C THR A 141 -8.42 -15.82 -5.85
N LEU A 142 -7.69 -16.17 -4.79
CA LEU A 142 -8.02 -15.77 -3.42
C LEU A 142 -8.24 -14.25 -3.31
N PHE A 143 -7.31 -13.46 -3.84
CA PHE A 143 -7.38 -12.00 -3.78
C PHE A 143 -8.33 -11.43 -4.85
N MET A 144 -8.59 -12.14 -5.94
CA MET A 144 -9.60 -11.73 -6.92
C MET A 144 -11.01 -11.83 -6.34
N ILE A 145 -11.30 -12.88 -5.55
CA ILE A 145 -12.61 -13.04 -4.90
C ILE A 145 -12.90 -11.84 -4.00
N THR A 146 -11.97 -11.47 -3.12
CA THR A 146 -12.14 -10.33 -2.21
C THR A 146 -12.09 -8.97 -2.90
N SER A 147 -11.59 -8.91 -4.14
CA SER A 147 -11.52 -7.68 -4.95
C SER A 147 -12.68 -7.51 -5.92
N ASN A 148 -13.59 -8.48 -6.03
CA ASN A 148 -14.55 -8.61 -7.15
C ASN A 148 -13.88 -8.63 -8.54
N GLY A 149 -12.73 -9.29 -8.63
CA GLY A 149 -12.01 -9.57 -9.88
C GLY A 149 -10.75 -8.74 -10.10
N TYR A 150 -10.27 -8.79 -11.34
CA TYR A 150 -9.11 -8.03 -11.83
C TYR A 150 -9.60 -6.77 -12.56
N ILE A 151 -9.25 -5.60 -12.04
CA ILE A 151 -9.77 -4.31 -12.46
C ILE A 151 -8.64 -3.52 -13.11
N LYS A 152 -8.65 -3.45 -14.45
CA LYS A 152 -7.60 -2.76 -15.23
C LYS A 152 -7.41 -1.30 -14.83
N SER A 153 -8.52 -0.60 -14.54
CA SER A 153 -8.51 0.79 -14.06
C SER A 153 -7.92 0.96 -12.66
N SER A 154 -7.81 -0.10 -11.86
CA SER A 154 -7.09 -0.07 -10.58
C SER A 154 -5.58 -0.31 -10.75
N ILE A 155 -5.17 -1.28 -11.58
CA ILE A 155 -3.75 -1.64 -11.72
C ILE A 155 -2.96 -0.68 -12.61
N GLN A 156 -3.55 -0.16 -13.69
CA GLN A 156 -2.81 0.70 -14.63
C GLN A 156 -2.29 1.98 -13.97
N PRO A 157 -3.05 2.70 -13.12
CA PRO A 157 -2.51 3.82 -12.36
C PRO A 157 -1.39 3.45 -11.39
N LEU A 158 -1.42 2.24 -10.80
CA LEU A 158 -0.35 1.75 -9.94
C LEU A 158 0.94 1.55 -10.74
N VAL A 159 0.86 0.85 -11.87
CA VAL A 159 2.01 0.64 -12.77
C VAL A 159 2.56 1.98 -13.25
N ASN A 160 1.69 2.86 -13.76
CA ASN A 160 2.10 4.17 -14.27
C ASN A 160 2.70 5.04 -13.16
N GLY A 161 2.11 5.04 -11.96
CA GLY A 161 2.59 5.80 -10.81
C GLY A 161 3.99 5.36 -10.38
N ILE A 162 4.20 4.05 -10.24
CA ILE A 162 5.49 3.47 -9.84
C ILE A 162 6.57 3.70 -10.91
N VAL A 163 6.25 3.45 -12.18
CA VAL A 163 7.21 3.69 -13.28
C VAL A 163 7.56 5.17 -13.35
N LYS A 164 6.59 6.06 -13.17
CA LYS A 164 6.81 7.51 -13.17
C LYS A 164 7.63 7.99 -11.97
N SER A 165 7.45 7.46 -10.76
CA SER A 165 8.31 7.85 -9.63
C SER A 165 9.76 7.42 -9.86
N ILE A 166 9.98 6.22 -10.43
CA ILE A 166 11.31 5.77 -10.81
C ILE A 166 11.90 6.66 -11.91
N ASP A 167 11.08 7.09 -12.88
CA ASP A 167 11.48 7.99 -13.95
C ASP A 167 11.96 9.36 -13.45
N ILE A 168 11.22 9.92 -12.49
CA ILE A 168 11.57 11.20 -11.87
C ILE A 168 12.82 11.04 -11.02
N ALA A 169 12.95 9.97 -10.24
CA ALA A 169 14.18 9.69 -9.49
C ALA A 169 15.38 9.51 -10.44
N HIS A 170 15.21 8.80 -11.55
CA HIS A 170 16.28 8.56 -12.54
C HIS A 170 16.79 9.87 -13.14
N SER A 171 15.86 10.76 -13.51
CA SER A 171 16.18 12.05 -14.14
C SER A 171 16.73 13.08 -13.15
N ASN A 172 16.63 12.83 -11.84
CA ASN A 172 17.09 13.74 -10.79
C ASN A 172 18.24 13.17 -9.94
N LYS A 173 18.86 12.07 -10.38
CA LYS A 173 20.06 11.52 -9.75
C LYS A 173 21.14 12.61 -9.67
N ARG A 174 21.77 12.72 -8.51
CA ARG A 174 22.87 13.66 -8.26
C ARG A 174 23.87 13.02 -7.30
N PRO A 175 25.16 13.41 -7.35
CA PRO A 175 26.13 13.02 -6.34
C PRO A 175 25.66 13.42 -4.94
N GLY A 176 25.91 12.57 -3.96
CA GLY A 176 25.40 12.75 -2.61
C GLY A 176 25.96 11.74 -1.63
N ARG A 177 25.47 11.80 -0.40
CA ARG A 177 25.85 10.90 0.70
C ARG A 177 24.62 10.27 1.32
N ILE A 178 24.82 9.10 1.93
CA ILE A 178 23.78 8.37 2.65
C ILE A 178 24.20 8.25 4.10
N TYR A 179 23.29 8.57 5.02
CA TYR A 179 23.50 8.42 6.44
C TYR A 179 22.45 7.50 7.05
N ARG A 180 22.84 6.73 8.05
CA ARG A 180 21.96 5.85 8.81
C ARG A 180 21.77 6.39 10.22
N ASN A 181 20.58 6.18 10.77
CA ASN A 181 20.33 6.31 12.20
C ASN A 181 19.23 5.35 12.66
N LYS A 182 19.23 4.99 13.94
CA LYS A 182 18.22 4.11 14.53
C LYS A 182 17.83 4.61 15.93
N GLY A 183 16.58 4.39 16.31
CA GLY A 183 16.08 4.71 17.64
C GLY A 183 14.80 3.95 17.96
N GLU A 184 14.40 3.97 19.23
CA GLU A 184 13.20 3.28 19.70
C GLU A 184 11.99 4.23 19.68
N LEU A 185 10.82 3.73 19.27
CA LEU A 185 9.53 4.43 19.31
C LEU A 185 8.51 3.63 20.13
N ASP A 186 8.18 4.15 21.30
CA ASP A 186 7.14 3.60 22.17
C ASP A 186 5.74 4.14 21.84
N ASP A 187 4.73 3.55 22.48
CA ASP A 187 3.31 4.00 22.48
C ASP A 187 2.64 4.16 21.11
N SER A 188 3.27 3.64 20.06
CA SER A 188 2.77 3.69 18.67
C SER A 188 2.40 2.31 18.13
N SER A 189 2.59 1.27 18.93
CA SER A 189 2.24 -0.11 18.56
C SER A 189 2.11 -1.05 19.75
N ILE A 190 1.28 -2.09 19.61
CA ILE A 190 1.21 -3.25 20.52
C ILE A 190 1.16 -4.55 19.72
N ASN A 191 1.44 -5.69 20.36
CA ASN A 191 1.28 -7.00 19.74
C ASN A 191 -0.19 -7.43 19.77
N ARG A 192 -0.76 -7.82 18.62
CA ARG A 192 -2.16 -8.28 18.49
C ARG A 192 -2.35 -9.80 18.63
N SER A 193 -1.26 -10.54 18.82
CA SER A 193 -1.24 -11.98 19.09
C SER A 193 -0.21 -12.33 20.17
N PRO A 194 -0.25 -11.69 21.36
CA PRO A 194 0.79 -11.81 22.37
C PRO A 194 0.93 -13.23 22.94
N HIS A 195 -0.16 -13.99 23.01
CA HIS A 195 -0.11 -15.41 23.39
C HIS A 195 0.78 -16.22 22.43
N SER A 196 0.68 -15.99 21.13
CA SER A 196 1.51 -16.67 20.13
C SER A 196 2.98 -16.30 20.26
N TYR A 197 3.30 -15.05 20.60
CA TYR A 197 4.68 -14.62 20.88
C TYR A 197 5.28 -15.38 22.08
N LEU A 198 4.47 -15.71 23.09
CA LEU A 198 4.88 -16.51 24.26
C LEU A 198 5.11 -18.00 23.94
N ASN A 199 4.92 -18.44 22.70
CA ASN A 199 5.32 -19.78 22.26
C ASN A 199 6.76 -19.83 21.72
N ASN A 200 7.41 -18.68 21.47
CA ASN A 200 8.83 -18.63 21.13
C ASN A 200 9.68 -19.10 22.33
N PRO A 201 10.87 -19.70 22.14
CA PRO A 201 11.74 -20.12 23.24
C PRO A 201 12.00 -19.00 24.27
N GLU A 202 11.98 -19.34 25.56
CA GLU A 202 12.11 -18.35 26.63
C GLU A 202 13.46 -17.63 26.61
N ASP A 203 14.54 -18.37 26.34
CA ASP A 203 15.89 -17.84 26.19
C ASP A 203 16.00 -16.87 25.00
N GLU A 204 15.26 -17.12 23.91
CA GLU A 204 15.15 -16.18 22.80
C GLU A 204 14.43 -14.90 23.21
N ARG A 205 13.24 -15.03 23.84
CA ARG A 205 12.45 -13.86 24.26
C ARG A 205 13.21 -12.97 25.23
N ASN A 206 13.96 -13.55 26.16
CA ASN A 206 14.77 -12.81 27.15
C ASN A 206 15.88 -11.94 26.53
N ARG A 207 16.18 -12.11 25.23
CA ARG A 207 17.15 -11.26 24.48
C ARG A 207 16.54 -9.96 23.99
N TYR A 208 15.21 -9.82 24.02
CA TYR A 208 14.48 -8.65 23.55
C TYR A 208 13.67 -8.08 24.71
N LYS A 209 13.57 -6.74 24.83
CA LYS A 209 12.78 -6.15 25.93
C LYS A 209 11.29 -5.88 25.63
N TRP A 210 10.80 -6.19 24.43
CA TRP A 210 9.39 -6.07 24.01
C TRP A 210 9.00 -7.18 23.04
N ASN A 211 7.69 -7.44 22.93
CA ASN A 211 7.10 -8.39 21.98
C ASN A 211 6.73 -7.77 20.62
N THR A 212 7.21 -6.56 20.35
CA THR A 212 7.10 -5.85 19.06
C THR A 212 8.42 -5.17 18.77
N ASP A 213 8.82 -5.08 17.51
CA ASP A 213 10.01 -4.33 17.13
C ASP A 213 9.75 -2.81 17.25
N LYS A 214 10.35 -2.19 18.29
CA LYS A 214 10.24 -0.74 18.54
C LYS A 214 11.25 0.07 17.73
N GLN A 215 12.16 -0.57 16.99
CA GLN A 215 13.22 0.13 16.27
C GLN A 215 12.67 0.84 15.03
N VAL A 216 12.86 2.16 14.98
CA VAL A 216 12.76 2.96 13.76
C VAL A 216 14.15 3.07 13.15
N LEU A 217 14.28 2.68 11.89
CA LEU A 217 15.51 2.80 11.10
C LEU A 217 15.32 3.88 10.04
N VAL A 218 16.23 4.84 9.98
CA VAL A 218 16.24 5.91 8.97
C VAL A 218 17.47 5.81 8.08
N LEU A 219 17.26 5.91 6.77
CA LEU A 219 18.28 6.29 5.79
C LEU A 219 18.00 7.71 5.30
N LYS A 220 18.96 8.61 5.54
CA LYS A 220 18.96 9.99 5.08
C LYS A 220 19.80 10.10 3.82
N PHE A 221 19.25 10.76 2.81
CA PHE A 221 19.93 11.07 1.56
C PHE A 221 20.19 12.57 1.50
N THR A 222 21.44 12.95 1.27
CA THR A 222 21.84 14.36 1.06
C THR A 222 22.54 14.51 -0.28
N ASP A 223 22.49 15.70 -0.86
CA ASP A 223 23.45 16.07 -1.90
C ASP A 223 24.80 16.46 -1.29
N LEU A 224 25.74 16.92 -2.13
CA LEU A 224 27.07 17.34 -1.70
C LEU A 224 27.08 18.65 -0.92
N ASP A 225 26.06 19.49 -1.08
CA ASP A 225 25.90 20.75 -0.35
C ASP A 225 25.36 20.52 1.07
N GLY A 226 24.99 19.27 1.38
CA GLY A 226 24.44 18.86 2.68
C GLY A 226 22.93 19.04 2.77
N ASP A 227 22.30 19.49 1.69
CA ASP A 227 20.86 19.64 1.61
C ASP A 227 20.21 18.26 1.52
N GLY A 228 19.22 18.06 2.39
CA GLY A 228 18.45 16.83 2.42
C GLY A 228 17.62 16.67 1.15
N ILE A 229 17.84 15.60 0.39
CA ILE A 229 17.06 15.32 -0.82
C ILE A 229 15.96 14.28 -0.59
N GLY A 230 16.10 13.44 0.44
CA GLY A 230 15.05 12.51 0.82
C GLY A 230 15.40 11.65 2.02
N MET A 231 14.45 10.80 2.39
CA MET A 231 14.56 9.88 3.51
C MET A 231 13.76 8.61 3.25
N ILE A 232 14.30 7.45 3.65
CA ILE A 232 13.50 6.24 3.87
C ILE A 232 13.50 5.91 5.36
N SER A 233 12.34 5.58 5.92
CA SER A 233 12.17 5.10 7.29
C SER A 233 11.48 3.75 7.31
N TRP A 234 11.98 2.80 8.10
CA TRP A 234 11.35 1.52 8.38
C TRP A 234 10.88 1.47 9.83
N PHE A 235 9.64 1.03 10.04
CA PHE A 235 9.06 0.79 11.36
C PHE A 235 8.01 -0.32 11.26
N ALA A 236 7.94 -1.19 12.27
CA ALA A 236 7.02 -2.32 12.29
C ALA A 236 5.69 -1.91 12.92
N VAL A 237 4.71 -1.55 12.09
CA VAL A 237 3.31 -1.34 12.51
C VAL A 237 2.37 -1.49 11.32
N HIS A 238 1.21 -2.13 11.50
CA HIS A 238 0.18 -2.14 10.46
C HIS A 238 -0.35 -0.73 10.18
N ALA A 239 -0.65 -0.44 8.91
CA ALA A 239 -1.36 0.75 8.49
C ALA A 239 -2.89 0.50 8.47
N VAL A 240 -3.42 0.28 9.68
CA VAL A 240 -4.81 -0.09 10.01
C VAL A 240 -5.42 0.82 11.09
N SER A 241 -4.94 2.06 11.20
CA SER A 241 -5.54 3.03 12.14
C SER A 241 -6.94 3.44 11.67
N MET A 242 -7.12 3.51 10.35
CA MET A 242 -8.42 3.59 9.70
C MET A 242 -9.03 2.19 9.61
N ASN A 243 -10.08 1.94 10.39
CA ASN A 243 -10.71 0.61 10.47
C ASN A 243 -11.56 0.26 9.22
N TYR A 244 -12.08 -0.96 9.17
CA TYR A 244 -12.86 -1.48 8.03
C TYR A 244 -14.18 -0.75 7.73
N THR A 245 -14.65 0.15 8.61
CA THR A 245 -15.84 0.99 8.35
C THR A 245 -15.51 2.23 7.51
N ASN A 246 -14.22 2.57 7.38
CA ASN A 246 -13.77 3.65 6.53
C ASN A 246 -14.12 3.40 5.05
N ARG A 247 -14.61 4.45 4.39
CA ARG A 247 -14.89 4.45 2.94
C ARG A 247 -14.06 5.47 2.17
N MET A 248 -13.09 6.13 2.81
CA MET A 248 -12.22 7.11 2.18
C MET A 248 -10.91 6.46 1.75
N VAL A 249 -10.48 6.67 0.50
CA VAL A 249 -9.12 6.29 0.10
C VAL A 249 -8.11 7.05 0.95
N SER A 250 -7.16 6.34 1.54
CA SER A 250 -6.17 6.93 2.45
C SER A 250 -4.87 6.11 2.49
N SER A 251 -3.78 6.81 2.79
CA SER A 251 -2.46 6.24 3.03
C SER A 251 -2.19 5.88 4.50
N ASP A 252 -3.20 6.03 5.37
CA ASP A 252 -3.19 5.68 6.81
C ASP A 252 -2.02 6.33 7.59
N ASN A 253 -1.59 5.75 8.70
CA ASN A 253 -0.59 6.29 9.62
C ASN A 253 0.80 6.47 8.96
N MET A 254 1.28 5.50 8.19
CA MET A 254 2.58 5.55 7.48
C MET A 254 2.57 6.62 6.38
N GLY A 255 1.44 6.76 5.69
CA GLY A 255 1.23 7.81 4.71
C GLY A 255 1.11 9.19 5.33
N TYR A 256 0.46 9.30 6.50
CA TYR A 256 0.38 10.55 7.25
C TYR A 256 1.76 10.99 7.76
N ALA A 257 2.59 10.05 8.24
CA ALA A 257 3.98 10.32 8.61
C ALA A 257 4.80 10.84 7.41
N SER A 258 4.63 10.21 6.25
CA SER A 258 5.24 10.65 4.98
C SER A 258 4.80 12.08 4.63
N TYR A 259 3.50 12.34 4.69
CA TYR A 259 2.91 13.66 4.43
C TYR A 259 3.49 14.75 5.33
N LEU A 260 3.59 14.50 6.64
CA LEU A 260 4.13 15.48 7.58
C LEU A 260 5.59 15.82 7.28
N LEU A 261 6.43 14.81 7.02
CA LEU A 261 7.84 15.10 6.73
C LEU A 261 8.03 15.79 5.38
N GLU A 262 7.27 15.41 4.34
CA GLU A 262 7.28 16.10 3.05
C GLU A 262 6.82 17.55 3.19
N LYS A 263 5.74 17.80 3.94
CA LYS A 263 5.23 19.15 4.22
C LYS A 263 6.25 20.00 4.97
N ASP A 264 6.94 19.40 5.94
CA ASP A 264 7.96 20.04 6.75
C ASP A 264 9.18 20.47 5.94
N LYS A 265 9.59 19.66 4.97
CA LYS A 265 10.80 19.92 4.17
C LYS A 265 10.51 20.72 2.90
N ASN A 266 9.32 20.58 2.32
CA ASN A 266 8.90 21.29 1.12
C ASN A 266 8.11 22.55 1.47
N HIS A 267 8.75 23.51 2.12
CA HIS A 267 8.12 24.77 2.54
C HIS A 267 7.43 25.50 1.38
N GLY A 268 6.15 25.80 1.54
CA GLY A 268 5.35 26.51 0.54
C GLY A 268 4.80 25.62 -0.59
N ALA A 269 5.20 24.35 -0.67
CA ALA A 269 4.64 23.40 -1.64
C ALA A 269 3.28 22.86 -1.17
N LEU A 270 2.40 22.56 -2.13
CA LEU A 270 1.16 21.83 -1.84
C LEU A 270 1.46 20.35 -1.55
N PRO A 271 0.56 19.62 -0.86
CA PRO A 271 0.72 18.18 -0.60
C PRO A 271 0.98 17.37 -1.89
N GLY A 272 2.02 16.55 -1.89
CA GLY A 272 2.47 15.77 -3.05
C GLY A 272 3.23 16.58 -4.10
N GLN A 273 3.66 17.79 -3.77
CA GLN A 273 4.61 18.60 -4.54
C GLN A 273 5.88 18.83 -3.73
N GLY A 274 6.89 19.41 -4.36
CA GLY A 274 8.19 19.66 -3.75
C GLY A 274 9.23 18.59 -4.09
N SER A 275 10.48 18.92 -3.78
CA SER A 275 11.64 18.11 -4.15
C SER A 275 12.03 17.08 -3.09
N PHE A 276 11.76 17.32 -1.82
CA PHE A 276 12.06 16.36 -0.76
C PHE A 276 11.07 15.19 -0.78
N VAL A 277 11.58 13.96 -0.73
CA VAL A 277 10.76 12.73 -0.65
C VAL A 277 10.95 12.04 0.69
N ALA A 278 9.85 11.77 1.40
CA ALA A 278 9.85 10.98 2.64
C ALA A 278 9.11 9.66 2.45
N GLY A 279 9.85 8.56 2.34
CA GLY A 279 9.29 7.21 2.24
C GLY A 279 9.25 6.53 3.59
N PHE A 280 8.06 6.27 4.13
CA PHE A 280 7.88 5.35 5.25
C PHE A 280 7.51 3.98 4.70
N SER A 281 8.30 2.95 5.01
CA SER A 281 8.14 1.58 4.50
C SER A 281 7.73 0.63 5.62
N SER A 282 6.98 -0.39 5.23
CA SER A 282 6.71 -1.55 6.07
C SER A 282 8.00 -2.29 6.45
N SER A 283 7.95 -2.94 7.62
CA SER A 283 8.95 -3.87 8.15
C SER A 283 8.26 -5.20 8.53
N ASN A 284 8.71 -5.88 9.57
CA ASN A 284 8.12 -7.06 10.22
C ASN A 284 6.83 -6.73 11.01
N LEU A 285 5.79 -6.25 10.33
CA LEU A 285 4.56 -5.76 10.96
C LEU A 285 3.49 -6.82 11.28
N GLY A 286 3.73 -8.11 11.01
CA GLY A 286 2.71 -9.18 10.94
C GLY A 286 1.74 -9.29 12.14
N ASP A 287 2.25 -9.15 13.36
CA ASP A 287 1.51 -9.22 14.62
C ASP A 287 1.50 -7.88 15.37
N VAL A 288 1.78 -6.77 14.66
CA VAL A 288 1.92 -5.44 15.27
C VAL A 288 0.80 -4.51 14.82
N THR A 289 0.01 -4.02 15.78
CA THR A 289 -1.13 -3.12 15.53
C THR A 289 -0.87 -1.70 16.03
N PRO A 290 -1.38 -0.65 15.34
CA PRO A 290 -1.38 0.73 15.83
C PRO A 290 -2.49 1.02 16.85
N ASN A 291 -3.40 0.07 17.10
CA ASN A 291 -4.56 0.24 17.95
C ASN A 291 -4.20 0.04 19.44
N THR A 292 -3.48 1.03 20.00
CA THR A 292 -2.78 0.94 21.28
C THR A 292 -3.66 0.91 22.53
N ARG A 293 -4.97 1.19 22.45
CA ARG A 293 -5.90 1.01 23.58
C ARG A 293 -6.23 -0.47 23.85
N GLY A 294 -5.79 -1.36 22.96
CA GLY A 294 -5.98 -2.80 23.09
C GLY A 294 -7.40 -3.27 22.77
N PRO A 295 -7.61 -4.59 22.71
CA PRO A 295 -8.87 -5.20 22.29
C PRO A 295 -9.89 -5.29 23.43
N HIS A 296 -11.10 -4.76 23.20
CA HIS A 296 -12.24 -4.86 24.11
C HIS A 296 -13.52 -5.20 23.35
N CYS A 297 -14.49 -5.73 24.07
CA CYS A 297 -15.82 -6.03 23.57
C CYS A 297 -16.64 -4.75 23.41
N VAL A 298 -16.99 -4.38 22.18
CA VAL A 298 -17.67 -3.10 21.89
C VAL A 298 -19.02 -2.99 22.60
N ASN A 299 -19.71 -4.10 22.81
CA ASN A 299 -21.01 -4.14 23.46
C ASN A 299 -20.98 -4.04 25.00
N SER A 300 -19.92 -4.49 25.65
CA SER A 300 -19.84 -4.58 27.12
C SER A 300 -18.72 -3.75 27.76
N GLY A 301 -17.74 -3.33 26.97
CA GLY A 301 -16.52 -2.66 27.44
C GLY A 301 -15.53 -3.58 28.15
N LEU A 302 -15.81 -4.88 28.26
CA LEU A 302 -14.91 -5.84 28.90
C LEU A 302 -13.74 -6.20 27.98
N PRO A 303 -12.58 -6.59 28.52
CA PRO A 303 -11.48 -7.14 27.73
C PRO A 303 -11.94 -8.35 26.90
N CYS A 304 -11.41 -8.48 25.68
CA CYS A 304 -11.65 -9.68 24.89
C CYS A 304 -11.00 -10.92 25.51
N ASP A 305 -11.46 -12.11 25.10
CA ASP A 305 -10.77 -13.35 25.39
C ASP A 305 -9.33 -13.32 24.85
N TYR A 306 -8.37 -13.60 25.74
CA TYR A 306 -6.94 -13.43 25.47
C TYR A 306 -6.42 -14.36 24.36
N LEU A 307 -6.94 -15.59 24.29
CA LEU A 307 -6.48 -16.59 23.33
C LEU A 307 -7.21 -16.47 21.98
N ASN A 308 -8.53 -16.32 22.04
CA ASN A 308 -9.40 -16.46 20.87
C ASN A 308 -9.78 -15.12 20.24
N SER A 309 -9.46 -13.99 20.91
CA SER A 309 -9.86 -12.63 20.49
C SER A 309 -11.37 -12.53 20.22
N SER A 310 -12.17 -13.02 21.16
CA SER A 310 -13.64 -13.09 21.04
C SER A 310 -14.34 -12.55 22.27
N CYS A 311 -15.62 -12.23 22.12
CA CYS A 311 -16.49 -11.76 23.19
C CYS A 311 -17.57 -12.79 23.50
N PRO A 312 -17.97 -12.96 24.79
CA PRO A 312 -19.03 -13.91 25.17
C PRO A 312 -20.35 -13.69 24.42
N VAL A 313 -20.67 -12.42 24.16
CA VAL A 313 -21.81 -12.01 23.34
C VAL A 313 -21.27 -11.35 22.06
N GLY A 314 -21.63 -11.90 20.90
CA GLY A 314 -21.26 -11.38 19.59
C GLY A 314 -19.92 -11.85 19.01
N GLY A 315 -19.18 -12.69 19.73
CA GLY A 315 -18.04 -13.43 19.18
C GLY A 315 -16.86 -12.53 18.78
N THR A 316 -16.13 -12.93 17.73
CA THR A 316 -14.95 -12.20 17.23
C THR A 316 -15.28 -10.85 16.63
N LYS A 317 -16.49 -10.67 16.09
CA LYS A 317 -16.93 -9.41 15.49
C LYS A 317 -17.03 -8.27 16.51
N GLU A 318 -17.37 -8.59 17.76
CA GLU A 318 -17.47 -7.61 18.84
C GLU A 318 -16.13 -7.34 19.53
N CYS A 319 -15.11 -8.18 19.32
CA CYS A 319 -13.78 -7.94 19.85
C CYS A 319 -12.97 -7.02 18.93
N LYS A 320 -12.74 -5.77 19.35
CA LYS A 320 -12.01 -4.78 18.54
C LYS A 320 -10.97 -4.04 19.34
N ALA A 321 -9.80 -3.84 18.73
CA ALA A 321 -8.79 -2.93 19.22
C ALA A 321 -9.05 -1.51 18.72
N PHE A 322 -8.78 -0.52 19.57
CA PHE A 322 -8.97 0.89 19.25
C PHE A 322 -7.67 1.68 19.30
N GLY A 323 -7.55 2.65 18.39
CA GLY A 323 -6.46 3.62 18.40
C GLY A 323 -6.56 4.63 19.56
N PRO A 324 -5.52 5.44 19.75
CA PRO A 324 -5.39 6.37 20.87
C PRO A 324 -6.26 7.64 20.73
N GLY A 325 -6.87 7.90 19.57
CA GLY A 325 -7.64 9.11 19.29
C GLY A 325 -9.12 9.04 19.65
N GLU A 326 -9.83 10.15 19.43
CA GLU A 326 -11.30 10.21 19.59
C GLU A 326 -12.03 9.39 18.52
N ASP A 327 -11.47 9.37 17.31
CA ASP A 327 -11.96 8.57 16.19
C ASP A 327 -10.79 7.94 15.40
N MET A 328 -11.10 7.30 14.27
CA MET A 328 -10.09 6.67 13.42
C MET A 328 -9.16 7.68 12.71
N PHE A 329 -9.65 8.88 12.38
CA PHE A 329 -8.85 9.91 11.72
C PHE A 329 -7.86 10.52 12.70
N ASP A 330 -8.31 10.80 13.93
CA ASP A 330 -7.48 11.28 15.01
C ASP A 330 -6.47 10.22 15.45
N SER A 331 -6.88 8.95 15.55
CA SER A 331 -5.96 7.84 15.82
C SER A 331 -4.88 7.72 14.74
N THR A 332 -5.27 7.82 13.45
CA THR A 332 -4.34 7.83 12.31
C THR A 332 -3.35 8.98 12.42
N LYS A 333 -3.82 10.17 12.79
CA LYS A 333 -3.00 11.35 12.98
C LYS A 333 -2.02 11.19 14.14
N ILE A 334 -2.48 10.72 15.30
CA ILE A 334 -1.64 10.53 16.49
C ILE A 334 -0.51 9.54 16.20
N ILE A 335 -0.84 8.35 15.68
CA ILE A 335 0.16 7.31 15.37
C ILE A 335 1.11 7.79 14.28
N GLY A 336 0.59 8.35 13.19
CA GLY A 336 1.43 8.89 12.10
C GLY A 336 2.33 10.04 12.55
N HIS A 337 1.85 10.90 13.45
CA HIS A 337 2.64 11.99 14.02
C HIS A 337 3.78 11.48 14.90
N SER A 338 3.53 10.49 15.76
CA SER A 338 4.59 9.87 16.58
C SER A 338 5.70 9.24 15.72
N ILE A 339 5.32 8.53 14.66
CA ILE A 339 6.25 7.93 13.69
C ILE A 339 7.05 9.02 12.98
N TYR A 340 6.39 10.09 12.51
CA TYR A 340 7.04 11.23 11.88
C TYR A 340 8.03 11.93 12.83
N MET A 341 7.64 12.18 14.08
CA MET A 341 8.49 12.88 15.05
C MET A 341 9.77 12.10 15.32
N LYS A 342 9.68 10.79 15.53
CA LYS A 342 10.86 9.94 15.71
C LYS A 342 11.74 9.92 14.47
N ALA A 343 11.15 9.75 13.28
CA ALA A 343 11.93 9.74 12.05
C ALA A 343 12.62 11.09 11.78
N LYS A 344 11.95 12.22 12.07
CA LYS A 344 12.50 13.58 11.96
C LYS A 344 13.68 13.80 12.92
N GLU A 345 13.54 13.35 14.17
CA GLU A 345 14.62 13.36 15.17
C GLU A 345 15.84 12.56 14.66
N LEU A 346 15.61 11.31 14.22
CA LEU A 346 16.66 10.44 13.71
C LEU A 346 17.33 10.99 12.45
N TYR A 347 16.55 11.57 11.55
CA TYR A 347 17.04 12.24 10.34
C TYR A 347 17.95 13.43 10.66
N ALA A 348 17.56 14.27 11.63
CA ALA A 348 18.36 15.42 12.04
C ALA A 348 19.70 15.00 12.66
N ASN A 349 19.70 13.90 13.42
CA ASN A 349 20.86 13.41 14.16
C ASN A 349 21.66 12.31 13.44
N ALA A 350 21.34 12.00 12.17
CA ALA A 350 22.03 10.94 11.42
C ALA A 350 23.45 11.38 11.03
N VAL A 351 24.45 10.71 11.61
CA VAL A 351 25.89 10.98 11.39
C VAL A 351 26.68 9.77 10.89
N GLU A 352 26.13 8.55 11.01
CA GLU A 352 26.78 7.32 10.54
C GLU A 352 26.67 7.27 8.99
N GLU A 353 27.75 7.61 8.28
CA GLU A 353 27.78 7.55 6.82
C GLU A 353 27.78 6.09 6.34
N VAL A 354 26.94 5.78 5.35
CA VAL A 354 26.85 4.47 4.70
C VAL A 354 27.71 4.50 3.44
N THR A 355 28.83 3.77 3.48
CA THR A 355 29.77 3.64 2.37
C THR A 355 30.01 2.17 2.03
N GLY A 356 30.26 1.88 0.75
CA GLY A 356 30.60 0.53 0.29
C GLY A 356 29.99 0.22 -1.08
N PRO A 357 30.34 -0.94 -1.66
CA PRO A 357 29.80 -1.35 -2.96
C PRO A 357 28.33 -1.73 -2.84
N ILE A 358 27.56 -1.45 -3.91
CA ILE A 358 26.18 -1.91 -4.03
C ILE A 358 26.15 -3.36 -4.49
N HIS A 359 25.32 -4.17 -3.85
CA HIS A 359 25.05 -5.55 -4.26
C HIS A 359 23.55 -5.79 -4.30
N ALA A 360 23.13 -6.65 -5.22
CA ALA A 360 21.73 -7.02 -5.41
C ALA A 360 21.66 -8.49 -5.80
N ALA A 361 20.71 -9.22 -5.19
CA ALA A 361 20.49 -10.64 -5.45
C ALA A 361 18.99 -10.92 -5.42
N HIS A 362 18.55 -11.80 -6.31
CA HIS A 362 17.15 -12.20 -6.43
C HIS A 362 17.05 -13.64 -6.88
N GLN A 363 16.08 -14.34 -6.34
CA GLN A 363 15.75 -15.70 -6.73
C GLN A 363 14.24 -15.90 -6.70
N TRP A 364 13.70 -16.52 -7.75
CA TRP A 364 12.37 -17.12 -7.65
C TRP A 364 12.50 -18.48 -6.98
N VAL A 365 11.74 -18.69 -5.91
CA VAL A 365 11.75 -19.91 -5.12
C VAL A 365 10.38 -20.56 -5.22
N ASN A 366 10.35 -21.87 -5.50
CA ASN A 366 9.13 -22.64 -5.40
C ASN A 366 8.84 -22.95 -3.92
N MET A 367 8.13 -22.06 -3.24
CA MET A 367 7.80 -22.19 -1.82
C MET A 367 6.92 -23.39 -1.47
N THR A 368 6.42 -24.16 -2.45
CA THR A 368 5.69 -25.42 -2.17
C THR A 368 6.60 -26.62 -2.00
N ASP A 369 7.89 -26.49 -2.31
CA ASP A 369 8.84 -27.60 -2.41
C ASP A 369 10.26 -27.16 -1.99
N VAL A 370 10.36 -26.51 -0.84
CA VAL A 370 11.62 -26.14 -0.21
C VAL A 370 11.92 -27.12 0.92
N THR A 371 13.06 -27.79 0.83
CA THR A 371 13.62 -28.57 1.94
C THR A 371 14.30 -27.64 2.93
N VAL A 372 13.91 -27.72 4.19
CA VAL A 372 14.45 -26.94 5.30
C VAL A 372 15.18 -27.89 6.24
N GLN A 373 16.46 -27.63 6.47
CA GLN A 373 17.26 -28.36 7.44
C GLN A 373 17.11 -27.69 8.81
N ILE A 374 16.50 -28.40 9.77
CA ILE A 374 16.30 -27.89 11.13
C ILE A 374 17.56 -28.12 11.96
N ASN A 375 18.21 -29.28 11.80
CA ASN A 375 19.49 -29.59 12.39
C ASN A 375 20.26 -30.60 11.50
N GLU A 376 21.43 -31.06 11.95
CA GLU A 376 22.29 -31.98 11.18
C GLU A 376 21.58 -33.27 10.73
N THR A 377 20.58 -33.73 11.48
CA THR A 377 19.91 -35.03 11.27
C THR A 377 18.46 -34.92 10.81
N HIS A 378 17.85 -33.73 10.91
CA HIS A 378 16.42 -33.56 10.69
C HIS A 378 16.13 -32.50 9.63
N THR A 379 15.45 -32.93 8.57
CA THR A 379 14.96 -32.08 7.49
C THR A 379 13.45 -32.18 7.42
N VAL A 380 12.82 -31.06 7.07
CA VAL A 380 11.39 -30.95 6.79
C VAL A 380 11.19 -30.30 5.43
N SER A 381 9.96 -30.30 4.92
CA SER A 381 9.63 -29.63 3.67
C SER A 381 8.48 -28.66 3.87
N THR A 382 8.51 -27.55 3.13
CA THR A 382 7.37 -26.63 3.04
C THR A 382 6.14 -27.33 2.44
N CYS A 383 4.95 -26.82 2.74
CA CYS A 383 3.70 -27.36 2.22
C CYS A 383 3.19 -26.56 1.01
N LYS A 384 2.21 -27.13 0.29
CA LYS A 384 1.36 -26.34 -0.61
C LYS A 384 0.60 -25.27 0.21
N PRO A 385 0.30 -24.09 -0.37
CA PRO A 385 -0.38 -23.03 0.35
C PRO A 385 -1.79 -23.47 0.76
N ALA A 386 -2.06 -23.38 2.06
CA ALA A 386 -3.38 -23.62 2.65
C ALA A 386 -3.64 -22.54 3.72
N LEU A 387 -4.91 -22.23 3.96
CA LEU A 387 -5.34 -21.28 4.99
C LEU A 387 -6.04 -22.07 6.09
N GLY A 388 -5.60 -21.92 7.33
CA GLY A 388 -6.25 -22.53 8.50
C GLY A 388 -7.55 -21.81 8.87
N HIS A 389 -8.33 -22.41 9.78
CA HIS A 389 -9.63 -21.90 10.22
C HIS A 389 -9.59 -20.44 10.67
N SER A 390 -8.60 -20.08 11.49
CA SER A 390 -8.45 -18.73 12.02
C SER A 390 -8.18 -17.66 10.96
N PHE A 391 -7.88 -18.02 9.70
CA PHE A 391 -7.88 -17.04 8.61
C PHE A 391 -9.22 -16.31 8.49
N ALA A 392 -10.33 -17.05 8.64
CA ALA A 392 -11.68 -16.50 8.56
C ALA A 392 -12.11 -15.74 9.83
N ALA A 393 -11.33 -15.80 10.91
CA ALA A 393 -11.60 -15.08 12.15
C ALA A 393 -11.19 -13.60 12.08
N GLY A 394 -10.32 -13.24 11.13
CA GLY A 394 -9.71 -11.92 11.08
C GLY A 394 -8.79 -11.66 12.27
N THR A 395 -8.69 -10.40 12.69
CA THR A 395 -7.89 -9.99 13.84
C THR A 395 -8.66 -8.99 14.69
N THR A 396 -8.07 -8.54 15.81
CA THR A 396 -8.64 -7.45 16.62
C THR A 396 -8.68 -6.10 15.89
N ASP A 397 -7.92 -5.93 14.80
CA ASP A 397 -7.97 -4.72 13.94
C ASP A 397 -9.13 -4.76 12.92
N GLY A 398 -9.72 -5.94 12.72
CA GLY A 398 -10.79 -6.20 11.78
C GLY A 398 -11.23 -7.66 11.86
N GLY A 399 -12.30 -7.90 12.63
CA GLY A 399 -12.84 -9.24 12.86
C GLY A 399 -13.54 -9.81 11.64
N GLY A 400 -13.53 -11.13 11.51
CA GLY A 400 -14.21 -11.86 10.45
C GLY A 400 -15.73 -11.97 10.66
N ASP A 401 -16.49 -12.00 9.57
CA ASP A 401 -17.96 -12.03 9.61
C ASP A 401 -18.56 -13.44 9.80
N LEU A 402 -17.75 -14.49 9.79
CA LEU A 402 -18.20 -15.88 9.81
C LEU A 402 -18.08 -16.56 11.20
N ASN A 403 -17.91 -15.77 12.26
CA ASN A 403 -17.84 -16.22 13.67
C ASN A 403 -16.78 -17.30 13.96
N PHE A 404 -15.75 -17.39 13.12
CA PHE A 404 -14.53 -18.15 13.43
C PHE A 404 -13.77 -17.43 14.53
N THR A 405 -13.03 -18.19 15.34
CA THR A 405 -12.14 -17.68 16.38
C THR A 405 -10.66 -17.83 16.00
N GLN A 406 -9.82 -16.95 16.54
CA GLN A 406 -8.38 -17.18 16.50
C GLN A 406 -8.02 -18.34 17.44
N GLY A 407 -6.86 -18.96 17.24
CA GLY A 407 -6.37 -20.03 18.12
C GLY A 407 -7.05 -21.39 17.94
N ASP A 408 -7.94 -21.55 16.96
CA ASP A 408 -8.59 -22.83 16.70
C ASP A 408 -7.61 -23.83 16.07
N SER A 409 -7.25 -24.85 16.84
CA SER A 409 -6.37 -25.95 16.44
C SER A 409 -7.12 -27.25 16.17
N THR A 410 -8.46 -27.23 16.16
CA THR A 410 -9.28 -28.43 15.95
C THR A 410 -9.46 -28.73 14.47
N ALA A 411 -9.47 -30.02 14.11
CA ALA A 411 -9.88 -30.45 12.78
C ALA A 411 -11.40 -30.23 12.63
N PRO A 412 -11.90 -29.75 11.49
CA PRO A 412 -13.32 -29.49 11.32
C PRO A 412 -14.16 -30.76 11.49
N ASP A 413 -15.10 -30.76 12.44
CA ASP A 413 -16.25 -31.68 12.44
C ASP A 413 -17.43 -31.05 11.69
N PHE A 414 -17.17 -30.47 10.51
CA PHE A 414 -18.20 -29.98 9.61
C PHE A 414 -18.49 -31.06 8.57
N ARG A 415 -19.45 -31.93 8.87
CA ARG A 415 -20.20 -32.64 7.83
C ARG A 415 -20.96 -31.59 7.02
N VAL A 416 -20.38 -31.14 5.90
CA VAL A 416 -21.17 -30.51 4.85
C VAL A 416 -22.10 -31.59 4.33
N SER A 417 -23.33 -31.64 4.84
CA SER A 417 -24.41 -32.32 4.14
C SER A 417 -24.60 -31.55 2.84
N ALA A 418 -23.98 -32.03 1.76
CA ALA A 418 -24.31 -31.60 0.42
C ALA A 418 -25.81 -31.85 0.25
N GLY A 419 -26.61 -30.80 0.36
CA GLY A 419 -28.01 -30.85 0.00
C GLY A 419 -28.09 -31.26 -1.46
N ASN A 420 -28.84 -32.32 -1.74
CA ASN A 420 -29.17 -32.78 -3.08
C ASN A 420 -29.72 -31.62 -3.92
N THR A 421 -28.89 -31.04 -4.78
CA THR A 421 -29.38 -30.29 -5.95
C THR A 421 -29.41 -31.24 -7.15
N PRO A 422 -30.57 -31.45 -7.79
CA PRO A 422 -30.68 -32.34 -8.94
C PRO A 422 -29.84 -31.83 -10.11
N SER A 423 -29.06 -32.73 -10.70
CA SER A 423 -28.43 -32.54 -12.00
C SER A 423 -29.50 -32.47 -13.09
N SER A 424 -29.73 -31.28 -13.63
CA SER A 424 -30.32 -31.10 -14.96
C SER A 424 -29.84 -29.77 -15.52
N TYR A 425 -29.34 -29.82 -16.76
CA TYR A 425 -28.70 -28.76 -17.56
C TYR A 425 -27.16 -28.71 -17.50
N LEU A 426 -26.55 -29.72 -18.14
CA LEU A 426 -25.53 -29.51 -19.18
C LEU A 426 -25.89 -30.36 -20.40
#